data_AF-A0AAU5KV50-F1
#
_entry.id   AF-A0AAU5KV50-F1
#
_cell.length_a   1.000
_cell.length_b   1.000
_cell.length_c   1.000
_cell.angle_alpha   90.00
_cell.angle_beta   90.00
_cell.angle_gamma   90.00
#
_symmetry.space_group_name_H-M   'P 1'
#
loop_
_entity.id
_entity.type
_entity.pdbx_description
1 polymer ?
#
loop_
_entity_poly.entity_id
_entity_poly.type
_entity_poly.pdbx_seq_one_letter_code
_entity_poly.pdbx_strand_id
1 'polypeptide(L)'
;MLTSTANRPSRLSLWLRVREFAVPPSMIETATARRQAGDWAGACAAANIDVDLDLRTVTRTHGRALAAELRADLRRLAPDLLRWHLPRIAPDGLLRPGLTVALARYDAHRPDGGPPVRLVARTPPAWADAGQRISLALWDGSHRAAGASRYPHPRPDRRFRLDLHRHLWDAHRSGELRHRSGADGRSRPDREPGPRGEPPPLPDAPGLRCAVDRWAAEADILLAAEGRAAGPVDVRLGARRRLLLEPVADRDGPGPPARRIVAAPVGGAGPVLPVLPDAATWVLPDLDLLRTGAIGADRLHPLVAAALAPGHAPAGPAPLQDRPGQPRPVDCRGARHRIGLVDGVLTALDHDPAEIRREELLVALTGTPLPCLQAIDEAHRRPAGLRGVRERLDHGDTAGALAVVEGLLGPDALLRGGALRDELESAARRRISYGLFRAGLVEHSPSPYRRRPRDRRSGALGATAR
;
A
#
# COMPACT_ATOMS: atom_id res chain seq x y z
N MET A 1 -33.59 15.89 -10.13
CA MET A 1 -32.60 15.97 -9.04
C MET A 1 -32.86 14.82 -8.08
N LEU A 2 -31.92 13.88 -7.95
CA LEU A 2 -31.65 13.04 -6.79
C LEU A 2 -30.23 12.46 -7.01
N THR A 3 -29.46 12.49 -5.93
CA THR A 3 -28.00 12.46 -5.82
C THR A 3 -27.33 11.15 -6.26
N SER A 4 -26.62 11.17 -7.39
CA SER A 4 -25.70 10.10 -7.84
C SER A 4 -24.21 10.43 -7.55
N THR A 5 -23.96 11.27 -6.55
CA THR A 5 -22.60 11.69 -6.13
C THR A 5 -22.16 11.09 -4.79
N ALA A 6 -23.04 10.42 -4.05
CA ALA A 6 -22.78 10.04 -2.66
C ALA A 6 -22.10 8.67 -2.45
N ASN A 7 -21.85 7.86 -3.49
CA ASN A 7 -21.40 6.47 -3.27
C ASN A 7 -20.37 5.93 -4.27
N ARG A 8 -19.38 6.76 -4.63
CA ARG A 8 -18.11 6.26 -5.19
C ARG A 8 -17.07 6.44 -4.10
N PRO A 9 -16.33 5.38 -3.67
CA PRO A 9 -15.30 5.55 -2.65
C PRO A 9 -14.32 6.60 -3.15
N SER A 10 -14.25 7.71 -2.42
CA SER A 10 -13.32 8.79 -2.74
C SER A 10 -11.90 8.28 -2.51
N ARG A 11 -10.92 8.87 -3.19
CA ARG A 11 -9.50 8.57 -2.93
C ARG A 11 -9.11 8.80 -1.46
N LEU A 12 -9.82 9.69 -0.76
CA LEU A 12 -9.68 9.88 0.69
C LEU A 12 -10.09 8.63 1.46
N SER A 13 -11.24 8.02 1.14
CA SER A 13 -11.67 6.75 1.75
C SER A 13 -10.67 5.62 1.51
N LEU A 14 -10.07 5.57 0.31
CA LEU A 14 -8.97 4.66 0.00
C LEU A 14 -7.78 4.90 0.92
N TRP A 15 -7.28 6.14 1.04
CA TRP A 15 -6.09 6.42 1.84
C TRP A 15 -6.32 6.30 3.35
N LEU A 16 -7.53 6.57 3.84
CA LEU A 16 -7.92 6.29 5.22
C LEU A 16 -7.81 4.79 5.54
N ARG A 17 -8.36 3.94 4.65
CA ARG A 17 -8.26 2.49 4.78
C ARG A 17 -6.81 2.01 4.70
N VAL A 18 -6.02 2.53 3.76
CA VAL A 18 -4.58 2.20 3.66
C VAL A 18 -3.85 2.62 4.92
N ARG A 19 -4.16 3.77 5.51
CA ARG A 19 -3.52 4.22 6.75
C ARG A 19 -3.83 3.29 7.91
N GLU A 20 -5.07 2.81 7.99
CA GLU A 20 -5.51 1.92 9.05
C GLU A 20 -4.87 0.54 8.97
N PHE A 21 -4.73 -0.04 7.76
CA PHE A 21 -4.35 -1.45 7.61
C PHE A 21 -2.99 -1.72 6.96
N ALA A 22 -2.48 -0.84 6.09
CA ALA A 22 -1.30 -1.15 5.28
C ALA A 22 0.03 -0.96 6.02
N VAL A 23 0.08 -0.05 6.99
CA VAL A 23 1.26 0.27 7.80
C VAL A 23 0.83 0.53 9.25
N PRO A 24 0.49 -0.54 10.01
CA PRO A 24 0.01 -0.39 11.38
C PRO A 24 1.10 0.16 12.33
N PRO A 25 0.72 0.78 13.47
CA PRO A 25 1.69 1.35 14.41
C PRO A 25 2.78 0.37 14.86
N SER A 26 2.43 -0.88 15.16
CA SER A 26 3.38 -1.93 15.56
C SER A 26 4.44 -2.22 14.49
N MET A 27 4.09 -2.11 13.20
CA MET A 27 5.04 -2.22 12.09
C MET A 27 6.02 -1.05 12.08
N ILE A 28 5.52 0.18 12.25
CA ILE A 28 6.35 1.40 12.30
C ILE A 28 7.33 1.33 13.46
N GLU A 29 6.84 0.96 14.65
CA GLU A 29 7.64 0.83 15.87
C GLU A 29 8.75 -0.22 15.69
N THR A 30 8.38 -1.42 15.24
CA THR A 30 9.34 -2.52 15.05
C THR A 30 10.37 -2.18 13.96
N ALA A 31 9.93 -1.66 12.81
CA ALA A 31 10.82 -1.29 11.71
C ALA A 31 11.75 -0.14 12.11
N THR A 32 11.25 0.85 12.84
CA THR A 32 12.03 1.99 13.35
C THR A 32 13.08 1.53 14.36
N ALA A 33 12.71 0.70 15.34
CA ALA A 33 13.65 0.18 16.32
C ALA A 33 14.79 -0.62 15.66
N ARG A 34 14.46 -1.50 14.71
CA ARG A 34 15.44 -2.29 13.94
C ARG A 34 16.37 -1.40 13.12
N ARG A 35 15.81 -0.40 12.42
CA ARG A 35 16.58 0.58 11.64
C ARG A 35 17.54 1.39 12.51
N GLN A 36 17.09 1.86 13.67
CA GLN A 36 17.91 2.62 14.63
C GLN A 36 19.05 1.76 15.20
N ALA A 37 18.84 0.46 15.37
CA ALA A 37 19.89 -0.50 15.74
C ALA A 37 20.84 -0.85 14.57
N GLY A 38 20.62 -0.34 13.37
CA GLY A 38 21.41 -0.64 12.16
C GLY A 38 21.05 -1.97 11.48
N ASP A 39 20.02 -2.68 11.97
CA ASP A 39 19.48 -3.92 11.41
C ASP A 39 18.47 -3.62 10.29
N TRP A 40 18.99 -3.17 9.15
CA TRP A 40 18.17 -2.84 7.98
C TRP A 40 17.41 -4.05 7.42
N ALA A 41 17.95 -5.26 7.56
CA ALA A 41 17.31 -6.49 7.10
C ALA A 41 16.12 -6.85 8.00
N GLY A 42 16.29 -6.76 9.32
CA GLY A 42 15.19 -6.91 10.28
C GLY A 42 14.13 -5.83 10.14
N ALA A 43 14.52 -4.59 9.82
CA ALA A 43 13.57 -3.52 9.50
C ALA A 43 12.73 -3.87 8.25
N CYS A 44 13.37 -4.35 7.18
CA CYS A 44 12.68 -4.81 5.98
C CYS A 44 11.69 -5.95 6.30
N ALA A 45 12.12 -6.94 7.09
CA ALA A 45 11.26 -8.06 7.49
C ALA A 45 10.02 -7.59 8.27
N ALA A 46 10.18 -6.64 9.20
CA ALA A 46 9.08 -6.05 9.96
C ALA A 46 8.03 -5.37 9.06
N ALA A 47 8.46 -4.78 7.94
CA ALA A 47 7.60 -4.12 6.96
C ALA A 47 7.13 -5.04 5.81
N ASN A 48 7.27 -6.37 5.96
CA ASN A 48 6.93 -7.36 4.94
C ASN A 48 7.69 -7.15 3.60
N ILE A 49 8.94 -6.67 3.70
CA ILE A 49 9.87 -6.53 2.57
C ILE A 49 10.91 -7.64 2.64
N ASP A 50 10.93 -8.45 1.58
CA ASP A 50 11.86 -9.53 1.38
C ASP A 50 13.15 -9.03 0.73
N VAL A 51 14.30 -9.38 1.29
CA VAL A 51 15.61 -8.95 0.77
C VAL A 51 16.11 -9.98 -0.25
N ASP A 52 16.11 -9.61 -1.53
CA ASP A 52 16.60 -10.39 -2.68
C ASP A 52 17.93 -9.82 -3.20
N LEU A 53 18.83 -9.41 -2.30
CA LEU A 53 20.18 -8.94 -2.62
C LEU A 53 21.18 -9.41 -1.59
N ASP A 54 22.39 -9.75 -2.04
CA ASP A 54 23.51 -10.14 -1.20
C ASP A 54 24.69 -9.19 -1.39
N LEU A 55 25.05 -8.46 -0.34
CA LEU A 55 26.16 -7.49 -0.38
C LEU A 55 27.51 -8.12 -0.70
N ARG A 56 27.72 -9.41 -0.41
CA ARG A 56 28.96 -10.12 -0.80
C ARG A 56 29.00 -10.34 -2.31
N THR A 57 27.90 -10.80 -2.89
CA THR A 57 27.72 -10.91 -4.34
C THR A 57 27.88 -9.54 -5.02
N VAL A 58 27.29 -8.48 -4.47
CA VAL A 58 27.45 -7.11 -5.00
C VAL A 58 28.90 -6.66 -4.98
N THR A 59 29.62 -6.92 -3.88
CA THR A 59 31.05 -6.57 -3.77
C THR A 59 31.89 -7.28 -4.83
N ARG A 60 31.58 -8.55 -5.11
CA ARG A 60 32.26 -9.35 -6.16
C ARG A 60 31.94 -8.85 -7.57
N THR A 61 30.67 -8.56 -7.86
CA THR A 61 30.20 -8.26 -9.23
C THR A 61 30.37 -6.79 -9.61
N HIS A 62 30.18 -5.88 -8.65
CA HIS A 62 30.14 -4.42 -8.89
C HIS A 62 31.21 -3.65 -8.09
N GLY A 63 32.05 -4.34 -7.34
CA GLY A 63 33.15 -3.74 -6.58
C GLY A 63 32.76 -3.21 -5.20
N ARG A 64 33.79 -2.87 -4.42
CA ARG A 64 33.65 -2.42 -3.02
C ARG A 64 32.99 -1.05 -2.90
N ALA A 65 33.22 -0.14 -3.85
CA ALA A 65 32.69 1.21 -3.82
C ALA A 65 31.15 1.22 -3.92
N LEU A 66 30.59 0.55 -4.93
CA LEU A 66 29.13 0.42 -5.06
C LEU A 66 28.53 -0.35 -3.87
N ALA A 67 29.17 -1.40 -3.38
CA ALA A 67 28.69 -2.15 -2.23
C ALA A 67 28.66 -1.29 -0.93
N ALA A 68 29.60 -0.36 -0.77
CA ALA A 68 29.62 0.59 0.34
C ALA A 68 28.49 1.61 0.23
N GLU A 69 28.28 2.18 -0.96
CA GLU A 69 27.20 3.13 -1.22
C GLU A 69 25.82 2.49 -1.02
N LEU A 70 25.60 1.28 -1.57
CA LEU A 70 24.39 0.51 -1.36
C LEU A 70 24.16 0.22 0.13
N ARG A 71 25.19 -0.21 0.87
CA ARG A 71 25.07 -0.44 2.33
C ARG A 71 24.68 0.84 3.07
N ALA A 72 25.21 2.00 2.66
CA ALA A 72 24.84 3.28 3.25
C ALA A 72 23.36 3.61 3.00
N ASP A 73 22.86 3.40 1.78
CA ASP A 73 21.45 3.59 1.45
C ASP A 73 20.53 2.62 2.22
N LEU A 74 20.92 1.33 2.34
CA LEU A 74 20.15 0.33 3.09
C LEU A 74 20.03 0.69 4.58
N ARG A 75 21.07 1.26 5.20
CA ARG A 75 21.01 1.73 6.59
C ARG A 75 20.06 2.92 6.80
N ARG A 76 19.79 3.68 5.74
CA ARG A 76 18.89 4.85 5.76
C ARG A 76 17.45 4.51 5.38
N LEU A 77 17.22 3.33 4.79
CA LEU A 77 15.91 2.85 4.37
C LEU A 77 14.95 2.74 5.56
N ALA A 78 13.82 3.48 5.49
CA ALA A 78 12.61 3.28 6.28
C ALA A 78 11.63 2.42 5.45
N PRO A 79 11.59 1.09 5.64
CA PRO A 79 10.81 0.19 4.79
C PRO A 79 9.30 0.28 5.02
N ASP A 80 8.87 0.65 6.23
CA ASP A 80 7.49 1.01 6.58
C ASP A 80 7.04 2.30 5.86
N LEU A 81 7.91 3.30 5.78
CA LEU A 81 7.66 4.52 4.99
C LEU A 81 7.62 4.22 3.48
N LEU A 82 8.53 3.38 2.98
CA LEU A 82 8.52 2.91 1.59
C LEU A 82 7.18 2.22 1.28
N ARG A 83 6.76 1.27 2.13
CA ARG A 83 5.50 0.53 1.97
C ARG A 83 4.29 1.46 1.90
N TRP A 84 4.26 2.52 2.71
CA TRP A 84 3.21 3.53 2.67
C TRP A 84 3.10 4.20 1.30
N HIS A 85 4.24 4.65 0.73
CA HIS A 85 4.29 5.42 -0.52
C HIS A 85 4.36 4.60 -1.81
N LEU A 86 4.44 3.27 -1.73
CA LEU A 86 4.42 2.44 -2.93
C LEU A 86 3.09 2.59 -3.70
N PRO A 87 3.11 2.44 -5.04
CA PRO A 87 1.91 2.66 -5.86
C PRO A 87 0.77 1.70 -5.50
N ARG A 88 -0.44 2.25 -5.38
CA ARG A 88 -1.65 1.52 -4.96
C ARG A 88 -2.78 1.65 -5.98
N ILE A 89 -3.69 0.68 -5.96
CA ILE A 89 -4.87 0.64 -6.84
C ILE A 89 -6.16 0.79 -6.04
N ALA A 90 -7.12 1.49 -6.64
CA ALA A 90 -8.46 1.64 -6.09
C ALA A 90 -9.34 0.41 -6.37
N PRO A 91 -10.41 0.18 -5.58
CA PRO A 91 -10.86 1.01 -4.45
C PRO A 91 -10.19 0.65 -3.12
N ASP A 92 -9.64 -0.55 -2.99
CA ASP A 92 -9.23 -1.12 -1.70
C ASP A 92 -7.85 -0.64 -1.24
N GLY A 93 -7.09 0.04 -2.11
CA GLY A 93 -5.78 0.59 -1.75
C GLY A 93 -4.68 -0.46 -1.67
N LEU A 94 -4.85 -1.60 -2.33
CA LEU A 94 -3.83 -2.65 -2.40
C LEU A 94 -2.63 -2.18 -3.23
N LEU A 95 -1.44 -2.75 -2.97
CA LEU A 95 -0.26 -2.47 -3.77
C LEU A 95 -0.51 -2.85 -5.23
N ARG A 96 -0.02 -2.03 -6.15
CA ARG A 96 -0.08 -2.32 -7.58
C ARG A 96 0.79 -3.54 -7.87
N PRO A 97 0.24 -4.65 -8.40
CA PRO A 97 1.01 -5.87 -8.63
C PRO A 97 1.93 -5.75 -9.86
N GLY A 98 2.97 -6.58 -9.90
CA GLY A 98 3.87 -6.76 -11.05
C GLY A 98 4.69 -5.52 -11.40
N LEU A 99 5.05 -4.71 -10.41
CA LEU A 99 5.75 -3.45 -10.59
C LEU A 99 7.22 -3.59 -10.20
N THR A 100 8.11 -2.91 -10.92
CA THR A 100 9.50 -2.66 -10.50
C THR A 100 9.67 -1.15 -10.33
N VAL A 101 9.91 -0.70 -9.10
CA VAL A 101 10.06 0.71 -8.72
C VAL A 101 11.52 0.99 -8.43
N ALA A 102 12.11 1.99 -9.08
CA ALA A 102 13.47 2.42 -8.77
C ALA A 102 13.47 3.20 -7.45
N LEU A 103 14.38 2.85 -6.53
CA LEU A 103 14.60 3.53 -5.25
C LEU A 103 15.87 4.35 -5.25
N ALA A 104 16.95 3.85 -5.85
CA ALA A 104 18.22 4.55 -5.99
C ALA A 104 18.91 4.13 -7.30
N ARG A 105 19.73 5.02 -7.83
CA ARG A 105 20.51 4.82 -9.06
C ARG A 105 21.99 5.05 -8.75
N TYR A 106 22.84 4.12 -9.19
CA TYR A 106 24.29 4.12 -8.97
C TYR A 106 24.99 4.23 -10.33
N ASP A 107 25.29 5.47 -10.73
CA ASP A 107 25.90 5.79 -12.03
C ASP A 107 27.44 5.79 -12.00
N ALA A 108 28.03 6.15 -10.86
CA ALA A 108 29.46 6.50 -10.75
C ALA A 108 30.45 5.31 -10.86
N HIS A 109 29.97 4.07 -10.84
CA HIS A 109 30.83 2.89 -10.63
C HIS A 109 30.96 1.98 -11.87
N ARG A 110 30.67 2.46 -13.09
CA ARG A 110 30.86 1.67 -14.33
C ARG A 110 31.85 2.34 -15.28
N PRO A 111 33.01 1.71 -15.57
CA PRO A 111 33.95 2.16 -16.59
C PRO A 111 33.40 2.10 -18.04
N ASP A 112 32.46 1.18 -18.33
CA ASP A 112 32.17 0.76 -19.71
C ASP A 112 30.80 1.17 -20.29
N GLY A 113 30.15 2.23 -19.78
CA GLY A 113 28.91 2.76 -20.38
C GLY A 113 27.67 1.83 -20.35
N GLY A 114 27.72 0.73 -19.60
CA GLY A 114 26.58 -0.17 -19.39
C GLY A 114 25.41 0.48 -18.62
N PRO A 115 24.19 -0.10 -18.66
CA PRO A 115 23.04 0.44 -17.95
C PRO A 115 23.33 0.59 -16.44
N PRO A 116 22.80 1.64 -15.81
CA PRO A 116 23.11 1.94 -14.42
C PRO A 116 22.52 0.89 -13.48
N VAL A 117 23.26 0.58 -12.42
CA VAL A 117 22.77 -0.30 -11.34
C VAL A 117 21.76 0.49 -10.52
N ARG A 118 20.63 -0.14 -10.20
CA ARG A 118 19.53 0.47 -9.45
C ARG A 118 19.12 -0.42 -8.30
N LEU A 119 18.94 0.16 -7.12
CA LEU A 119 18.18 -0.45 -6.04
C LEU A 119 16.69 -0.35 -6.41
N VAL A 120 15.98 -1.47 -6.37
CA VAL A 120 14.57 -1.54 -6.77
C VAL A 120 13.71 -2.23 -5.73
N ALA A 121 12.47 -1.76 -5.59
CA ALA A 121 11.39 -2.48 -4.92
C ALA A 121 10.49 -3.15 -5.97
N ARG A 122 10.11 -4.40 -5.74
CA ARG A 122 9.28 -5.20 -6.65
C ARG A 122 8.01 -5.65 -5.95
N THR A 123 6.89 -5.55 -6.65
CA THR A 123 5.63 -6.17 -6.21
C THR A 123 5.39 -7.45 -7.01
N PRO A 124 4.92 -8.53 -6.36
CA PRO A 124 4.61 -9.78 -7.04
C PRO A 124 3.47 -9.58 -8.05
N PRO A 125 3.35 -10.45 -9.07
CA PRO A 125 2.17 -10.46 -9.92
C PRO A 125 0.91 -10.74 -9.09
N ALA A 126 -0.26 -10.34 -9.59
CA ALA A 126 -1.51 -10.36 -8.82
C ALA A 126 -1.89 -11.74 -8.25
N TRP A 127 -1.54 -12.82 -8.94
CA TRP A 127 -1.81 -14.18 -8.48
C TRP A 127 -0.89 -14.65 -7.32
N ALA A 128 0.24 -13.98 -7.13
CA ALA A 128 1.20 -14.22 -6.05
C ALA A 128 1.16 -13.11 -4.98
N ASP A 129 0.17 -12.22 -5.02
CA ASP A 129 0.02 -11.16 -4.03
C ASP A 129 -0.46 -11.75 -2.71
N ALA A 130 0.48 -12.00 -1.79
CA ALA A 130 0.24 -12.63 -0.49
C ALA A 130 0.23 -11.62 0.65
N GLY A 131 -0.74 -10.69 0.61
CA GLY A 131 -0.83 -9.62 1.61
C GLY A 131 0.19 -8.52 1.35
N GLN A 132 0.33 -8.09 0.08
CA GLN A 132 1.17 -6.96 -0.30
C GLN A 132 2.64 -7.15 0.05
N ARG A 133 3.20 -8.34 -0.23
CA ARG A 133 4.65 -8.58 -0.10
C ARG A 133 5.41 -7.72 -1.10
N ILE A 134 6.59 -7.27 -0.70
CA ILE A 134 7.50 -6.48 -1.54
C ILE A 134 8.83 -7.20 -1.54
N SER A 135 9.58 -7.17 -2.63
CA SER A 135 10.98 -7.58 -2.61
C SER A 135 11.93 -6.45 -2.96
N LEU A 136 13.06 -6.40 -2.26
CA LEU A 136 14.12 -5.42 -2.43
C LEU A 136 15.29 -6.09 -3.15
N ALA A 137 15.62 -5.62 -4.34
CA ALA A 137 16.61 -6.26 -5.22
C ALA A 137 17.49 -5.22 -5.92
N LEU A 138 18.53 -5.69 -6.61
CA LEU A 138 19.26 -4.89 -7.59
C LEU A 138 18.77 -5.16 -9.01
N TRP A 139 18.86 -4.13 -9.84
CA TRP A 139 18.65 -4.20 -11.27
C TRP A 139 19.85 -3.56 -11.96
N ASP A 140 20.56 -4.30 -12.81
CA ASP A 140 21.81 -3.85 -13.46
C ASP A 140 21.72 -3.86 -15.00
N GLY A 141 20.51 -4.07 -15.54
CA GLY A 141 20.23 -4.12 -16.97
C GLY A 141 20.76 -5.34 -17.72
N SER A 142 21.54 -6.21 -17.07
CA SER A 142 21.98 -7.48 -17.64
C SER A 142 20.80 -8.44 -17.70
N HIS A 143 20.15 -8.55 -18.86
CA HIS A 143 19.32 -9.72 -19.16
C HIS A 143 20.23 -10.91 -19.47
N ARG A 144 20.90 -11.51 -18.48
CA ARG A 144 21.62 -12.79 -18.65
C ARG A 144 21.62 -13.56 -17.32
N ALA A 145 21.31 -14.85 -17.23
CA ALA A 145 21.49 -15.93 -18.20
C ALA A 145 20.35 -16.98 -18.14
N ALA A 146 20.29 -17.81 -19.18
CA ALA A 146 19.43 -18.99 -19.30
C ALA A 146 19.34 -19.76 -17.96
N GLY A 147 18.13 -19.80 -17.37
CA GLY A 147 17.84 -20.44 -16.09
C GLY A 147 17.28 -19.50 -15.00
N ALA A 148 17.41 -18.18 -15.14
CA ALA A 148 17.02 -17.22 -14.11
C ALA A 148 15.54 -16.82 -14.17
N SER A 149 14.71 -17.43 -13.33
CA SER A 149 13.28 -17.16 -13.09
C SER A 149 12.36 -17.25 -14.33
N ARG A 150 11.34 -18.12 -14.27
CA ARG A 150 10.27 -18.23 -15.28
C ARG A 150 9.41 -16.95 -15.40
N TYR A 151 9.68 -15.93 -14.57
CA TYR A 151 8.98 -14.65 -14.53
C TYR A 151 9.96 -13.50 -14.76
N PRO A 152 10.10 -12.99 -15.99
CA PRO A 152 10.96 -11.83 -16.24
C PRO A 152 10.43 -10.63 -15.45
N HIS A 153 11.22 -10.13 -14.51
CA HIS A 153 10.87 -8.91 -13.79
C HIS A 153 10.89 -7.73 -14.78
N PRO A 154 9.80 -6.94 -14.86
CA PRO A 154 9.76 -5.81 -15.76
C PRO A 154 10.89 -4.84 -15.43
N ARG A 155 11.40 -4.15 -16.46
CA ARG A 155 12.34 -3.03 -16.27
C ARG A 155 11.71 -2.00 -15.33
N PRO A 156 12.53 -1.25 -14.56
CA PRO A 156 12.01 -0.18 -13.71
C PRO A 156 11.06 0.74 -14.47
N ASP A 157 9.85 0.90 -13.93
CA ASP A 157 8.79 1.67 -14.59
C ASP A 157 9.15 3.16 -14.59
N ARG A 158 9.05 3.79 -15.77
CA ARG A 158 9.41 5.20 -15.97
C ARG A 158 8.50 6.17 -15.21
N ARG A 159 7.28 5.75 -14.85
CA ARG A 159 6.31 6.52 -14.08
C ARG A 159 6.59 6.44 -12.57
N PHE A 160 7.14 5.34 -12.08
CA PHE A 160 7.31 5.11 -10.63
C PHE A 160 8.80 5.21 -10.25
N ARG A 161 9.23 6.46 -10.06
CA ARG A 161 10.62 6.88 -9.85
C ARG A 161 10.86 7.39 -8.43
N LEU A 162 10.91 6.47 -7.46
CA LEU A 162 11.23 6.82 -6.07
C LEU A 162 12.73 7.13 -5.87
N ASP A 163 13.56 6.86 -6.87
CA ASP A 163 14.93 7.37 -6.99
C ASP A 163 15.01 8.89 -7.06
N LEU A 164 13.98 9.55 -7.60
CA LEU A 164 13.86 11.01 -7.62
C LEU A 164 13.11 11.56 -6.38
N HIS A 165 12.58 10.68 -5.53
CA HIS A 165 11.74 11.01 -4.37
C HIS A 165 12.23 10.29 -3.12
N ARG A 166 13.53 10.37 -2.84
CA ARG A 166 14.16 9.68 -1.69
C ARG A 166 13.49 10.00 -0.36
N HIS A 167 12.94 11.21 -0.18
CA HIS A 167 12.18 11.60 1.01
C HIS A 167 10.95 10.74 1.32
N LEU A 168 10.52 9.88 0.40
CA LEU A 168 9.41 8.94 0.59
C LEU A 168 9.84 7.58 1.15
N TRP A 169 11.13 7.34 1.36
CA TRP A 169 11.64 6.07 1.90
C TRP A 169 12.98 6.16 2.65
N ASP A 170 13.79 7.20 2.41
CA ASP A 170 15.06 7.47 3.08
C ASP A 170 14.79 8.35 4.31
N ALA A 171 15.04 7.80 5.50
CA ALA A 171 14.77 8.48 6.77
C ALA A 171 15.58 9.76 6.97
N HIS A 172 16.77 9.88 6.37
CA HIS A 172 17.58 11.10 6.44
C HIS A 172 17.09 12.19 5.49
N ARG A 173 16.36 11.81 4.44
CA ARG A 173 15.85 12.73 3.42
C ARG A 173 14.38 13.09 3.65
N SER A 174 13.71 12.49 4.63
CA SER A 174 12.28 12.71 4.88
C SER A 174 11.92 14.16 5.16
N GLY A 175 12.86 14.97 5.67
CA GLY A 175 12.67 16.41 5.86
C GLY A 175 12.39 17.17 4.56
N GLU A 176 12.87 16.69 3.40
CA GLU A 176 12.58 17.32 2.10
C GLU A 176 11.09 17.21 1.71
N LEU A 177 10.34 16.29 2.34
CA LEU A 177 8.93 16.06 2.03
C LEU A 177 8.11 17.35 2.15
N ARG A 178 8.42 18.24 3.09
CA ARG A 178 7.74 19.53 3.25
C ARG A 178 7.77 20.34 1.96
N HIS A 179 8.98 20.62 1.48
CA HIS A 179 9.24 21.39 0.29
C HIS A 179 8.74 20.66 -0.95
N ARG A 180 9.11 19.38 -1.07
CA ARG A 180 8.78 18.54 -2.21
C ARG A 180 7.28 18.28 -2.34
N SER A 181 6.48 18.38 -1.27
CA SER A 181 5.02 18.24 -1.31
C SER A 181 4.24 19.55 -1.49
N GLY A 182 4.92 20.70 -1.43
CA GLY A 182 4.28 22.03 -1.51
C GLY A 182 3.60 22.43 -0.20
N ALA A 183 3.99 21.83 0.92
CA ALA A 183 3.47 22.17 2.25
C ALA A 183 3.97 23.54 2.74
N ASP A 184 5.06 24.06 2.19
CA ASP A 184 5.63 25.38 2.52
C ASP A 184 4.77 26.57 2.05
N GLY A 185 3.74 26.35 1.22
CA GLY A 185 2.89 27.42 0.69
C GLY A 185 3.57 28.38 -0.30
N ARG A 186 4.91 28.34 -0.42
CA ARG A 186 5.75 29.22 -1.27
C ARG A 186 5.49 29.10 -2.77
N SER A 187 4.74 28.09 -3.23
CA SER A 187 4.45 27.83 -4.65
C SER A 187 3.03 28.22 -5.07
N ARG A 188 2.24 28.91 -4.24
CA ARG A 188 1.11 29.69 -4.77
C ARG A 188 1.69 31.02 -5.25
N PRO A 189 1.95 31.21 -6.57
CA PRO A 189 2.16 32.57 -7.04
C PRO A 189 0.92 33.37 -6.66
N ASP A 190 1.14 34.52 -6.04
CA ASP A 190 0.10 35.55 -5.95
C ASP A 190 -0.50 35.69 -7.34
N ARG A 191 -1.82 35.60 -7.39
CA ARG A 191 -2.59 35.51 -8.63
C ARG A 191 -2.61 36.89 -9.29
N GLU A 192 -1.50 37.34 -9.85
CA GLU A 192 -1.52 38.43 -10.82
C GLU A 192 -1.99 37.86 -12.17
N PRO A 193 -3.06 38.41 -12.78
CA PRO A 193 -3.59 37.92 -14.04
C PRO A 193 -2.67 38.33 -15.20
N GLY A 194 -1.70 37.48 -15.52
CA GLY A 194 -0.96 37.55 -16.79
C GLY A 194 -1.87 37.22 -18.00
N PRO A 195 -1.52 37.68 -19.21
CA PRO A 195 -2.42 37.65 -20.35
C PRO A 195 -2.62 36.22 -20.91
N ARG A 196 -3.87 35.77 -20.81
CA ARG A 196 -4.61 34.79 -21.64
C ARG A 196 -3.80 33.69 -22.35
N GLY A 197 -3.64 32.59 -21.61
CA GLY A 197 -3.90 31.25 -22.12
C GLY A 197 -4.50 30.46 -20.96
N GLU A 198 -5.82 30.29 -20.91
CA GLU A 198 -6.42 29.44 -19.87
C GLU A 198 -5.79 28.05 -19.96
N PRO A 199 -5.13 27.54 -18.90
CA PRO A 199 -4.76 26.13 -18.89
C PRO A 199 -6.05 25.34 -19.13
N PRO A 200 -6.04 24.31 -20.01
CA PRO A 200 -7.25 23.56 -20.30
C PRO A 200 -7.89 23.15 -18.97
N PRO A 201 -9.20 23.36 -18.77
CA PRO A 201 -9.85 23.15 -17.50
C PRO A 201 -9.45 21.76 -17.02
N LEU A 202 -8.63 21.70 -15.97
CA LEU A 202 -8.21 20.44 -15.38
C LEU A 202 -9.50 19.77 -14.96
N PRO A 203 -9.89 18.64 -15.58
CA PRO A 203 -11.11 17.97 -15.18
C PRO A 203 -11.01 17.67 -13.69
N ASP A 204 -11.97 18.18 -12.92
CA ASP A 204 -12.25 17.76 -11.56
C ASP A 204 -12.55 16.25 -11.60
N ALA A 205 -11.49 15.44 -11.61
CA ALA A 205 -11.64 14.03 -11.33
C ALA A 205 -12.09 13.98 -9.86
N PRO A 206 -13.33 13.53 -9.56
CA PRO A 206 -13.87 13.63 -8.21
C PRO A 206 -12.91 12.97 -7.22
N GLY A 207 -12.29 13.77 -6.35
CA GLY A 207 -11.35 13.31 -5.32
C GLY A 207 -9.88 13.14 -5.72
N LEU A 208 -9.41 13.67 -6.85
CA LEU A 208 -7.99 13.64 -7.25
C LEU A 208 -7.43 15.06 -7.42
N ARG A 209 -6.62 15.52 -6.47
CA ARG A 209 -5.93 16.81 -6.58
C ARG A 209 -4.56 16.63 -7.25
N CYS A 210 -4.36 17.30 -8.38
CA CYS A 210 -3.07 17.38 -9.06
C CYS A 210 -2.16 18.38 -8.33
N ALA A 211 -0.86 18.10 -8.24
CA ALA A 211 0.14 18.99 -7.64
C ALA A 211 0.74 19.95 -8.67
N VAL A 212 -0.12 20.68 -9.38
CA VAL A 212 0.22 21.47 -10.57
C VAL A 212 1.29 22.52 -10.26
N ASP A 213 1.24 23.10 -9.07
CA ASP A 213 2.19 24.08 -8.53
C ASP A 213 3.63 23.57 -8.47
N ARG A 214 3.83 22.24 -8.47
CA ARG A 214 5.15 21.60 -8.38
C ARG A 214 5.64 20.99 -9.68
N TRP A 215 4.77 20.86 -10.67
CA TRP A 215 5.07 20.12 -11.91
C TRP A 215 6.29 20.67 -12.65
N ALA A 216 6.51 22.00 -12.63
CA ALA A 216 7.66 22.59 -13.29
C ALA A 216 8.99 22.19 -12.63
N ALA A 217 9.11 22.40 -11.32
CA ALA A 217 10.31 22.04 -10.56
C ALA A 217 10.60 20.52 -10.62
N GLU A 218 9.57 19.68 -10.54
CA GLU A 218 9.70 18.23 -10.66
C GLU A 218 10.09 17.77 -12.08
N ALA A 219 9.64 18.49 -13.11
CA ALA A 219 10.06 18.24 -14.49
C ALA A 219 11.54 18.55 -14.69
N ASP A 220 12.07 19.61 -14.07
CA ASP A 220 13.49 19.97 -14.15
C ASP A 220 14.37 18.90 -13.49
N ILE A 221 13.96 18.38 -12.32
CA ILE A 221 14.64 17.27 -11.63
C ILE A 221 14.64 16.00 -12.50
N LEU A 222 13.51 15.68 -13.12
CA LEU A 222 13.40 14.55 -14.03
C LEU A 222 14.34 14.70 -15.22
N LEU A 223 14.33 15.86 -15.89
CA LEU A 223 15.16 16.10 -17.08
C LEU A 223 16.65 16.04 -16.75
N ALA A 224 17.07 16.64 -15.64
CA ALA A 224 18.44 16.55 -15.15
C ALA A 224 18.87 15.08 -14.93
N ALA A 225 18.01 14.27 -14.31
CA ALA A 225 18.26 12.84 -14.10
C ALA A 225 18.30 12.00 -15.39
N GLU A 226 17.63 12.47 -16.44
CA GLU A 226 17.68 11.90 -17.80
C GLU A 226 18.82 12.50 -18.65
N GLY A 227 19.66 13.37 -18.10
CA GLY A 227 20.77 14.02 -18.82
C GLY A 227 20.31 15.04 -19.86
N ARG A 228 19.14 15.65 -19.67
CA ARG A 228 18.55 16.62 -20.60
C ARG A 228 18.52 18.01 -19.96
N ALA A 229 19.04 19.01 -20.68
CA ALA A 229 19.03 20.40 -20.21
C ALA A 229 17.61 21.02 -20.27
N ALA A 230 16.82 20.69 -21.29
CA ALA A 230 15.46 21.17 -21.46
C ALA A 230 14.63 20.16 -22.29
N GLY A 231 13.31 20.39 -22.34
CA GLY A 231 12.42 19.65 -23.22
C GLY A 231 11.03 19.39 -22.64
N PRO A 232 10.13 18.84 -23.46
CA PRO A 232 8.77 18.53 -23.06
C PRO A 232 8.70 17.29 -22.16
N VAL A 233 7.79 17.30 -21.18
CA VAL A 233 7.55 16.19 -20.22
C VAL A 233 6.08 15.76 -20.25
N ASP A 234 5.83 14.45 -20.32
CA ASP A 234 4.49 13.84 -20.32
C ASP A 234 3.94 13.71 -18.90
N VAL A 235 2.72 14.20 -18.66
CA VAL A 235 2.02 14.10 -17.36
C VAL A 235 0.82 13.17 -17.51
N ARG A 236 0.88 12.00 -16.86
CA ARG A 236 -0.12 10.94 -17.01
C ARG A 236 -1.15 10.93 -15.89
N LEU A 237 -2.31 11.53 -16.15
CA LEU A 237 -3.45 11.57 -15.21
C LEU A 237 -4.32 10.31 -15.23
N GLY A 238 -4.14 9.44 -16.22
CA GLY A 238 -4.86 8.16 -16.32
C GLY A 238 -4.54 7.42 -17.62
N ALA A 239 -5.23 6.30 -17.87
CA ALA A 239 -4.98 5.47 -19.06
C ALA A 239 -5.14 6.24 -20.39
N ARG A 240 -6.08 7.18 -20.45
CA ARG A 240 -6.42 7.99 -21.63
C ARG A 240 -6.27 9.48 -21.42
N ARG A 241 -5.69 9.91 -20.29
CA ARG A 241 -5.58 11.32 -19.92
C ARG A 241 -4.12 11.68 -19.74
N ARG A 242 -3.61 12.47 -20.66
CA ARG A 242 -2.22 12.94 -20.68
C ARG A 242 -2.19 14.43 -20.97
N LEU A 243 -1.27 15.13 -20.32
CA LEU A 243 -0.94 16.53 -20.55
C LEU A 243 0.55 16.61 -20.87
N LEU A 244 0.96 17.71 -21.48
CA LEU A 244 2.36 17.97 -21.78
C LEU A 244 2.81 19.26 -21.10
N LEU A 245 3.98 19.19 -20.47
CA LEU A 245 4.70 20.35 -19.92
C LEU A 245 5.74 20.79 -20.92
N GLU A 246 5.46 21.86 -21.66
CA GLU A 246 6.39 22.42 -22.63
C GLU A 246 7.18 23.57 -22.00
N PRO A 247 8.50 23.67 -22.27
CA PRO A 247 9.25 24.87 -21.94
C PRO A 247 8.68 26.04 -22.75
N VAL A 248 8.48 27.17 -22.09
CA VAL A 248 8.24 28.45 -22.75
C VAL A 248 9.62 28.97 -23.17
N ALA A 249 9.78 29.37 -24.43
CA ALA A 249 11.03 29.97 -24.89
C ALA A 249 11.35 31.20 -24.02
N ASP A 250 12.49 31.18 -23.36
CA ASP A 250 12.81 32.19 -22.35
C ASP A 250 13.16 33.54 -22.99
N ARG A 251 12.78 34.63 -22.31
CA ARG A 251 13.30 35.99 -22.56
C ARG A 251 14.48 36.21 -21.62
N ASP A 252 15.69 35.81 -22.04
CA ASP A 252 17.01 36.22 -21.51
C ASP A 252 17.17 36.42 -19.97
N GLY A 253 16.43 35.70 -19.13
CA GLY A 253 16.44 35.87 -17.66
C GLY A 253 17.16 34.73 -16.93
N PRO A 254 17.82 34.98 -15.78
CA PRO A 254 18.55 33.94 -15.02
C PRO A 254 17.64 32.99 -14.19
N GLY A 255 16.41 32.72 -14.63
CA GLY A 255 15.43 31.88 -13.91
C GLY A 255 15.28 30.47 -14.49
N PRO A 256 14.70 29.50 -13.74
CA PRO A 256 14.27 28.23 -14.32
C PRO A 256 13.21 28.50 -15.41
N PRO A 257 13.24 27.76 -16.54
CA PRO A 257 12.37 28.04 -17.66
C PRO A 257 10.90 27.91 -17.25
N ALA A 258 10.11 28.96 -17.50
CA ALA A 258 8.67 28.88 -17.34
C ALA A 258 8.12 27.73 -18.19
N ARG A 259 7.12 27.01 -17.68
CA ARG A 259 6.51 25.87 -18.39
C ARG A 259 5.02 26.09 -18.57
N ARG A 260 4.52 25.78 -19.76
CA ARG A 260 3.08 25.81 -20.08
C ARG A 260 2.51 24.40 -20.13
N ILE A 261 1.25 24.27 -19.69
CA ILE A 261 0.51 23.01 -19.73
C ILE A 261 -0.33 22.99 -21.02
N VAL A 262 -0.12 22.00 -21.86
CA VAL A 262 -0.90 21.79 -23.09
C VAL A 262 -1.53 20.39 -23.11
N ALA A 263 -2.59 20.22 -23.90
CA ALA A 263 -3.17 18.91 -24.12
C ALA A 263 -2.17 18.02 -24.89
N ALA A 264 -1.97 16.78 -24.42
CA ALA A 264 -1.12 15.85 -25.16
C ALA A 264 -1.82 15.39 -26.45
N PRO A 265 -1.11 15.21 -27.57
CA PRO A 265 -1.68 14.70 -28.82
C PRO A 265 -2.40 13.36 -28.62
N VAL A 266 -3.59 13.22 -29.20
CA VAL A 266 -4.38 11.98 -29.15
C VAL A 266 -3.98 11.06 -30.31
N GLY A 267 -3.19 10.03 -30.00
CA GLY A 267 -2.78 9.00 -30.97
C GLY A 267 -1.52 9.36 -31.76
N GLY A 268 -0.59 8.40 -31.88
CA GLY A 268 0.58 8.51 -32.74
C GLY A 268 1.94 8.40 -32.03
N ALA A 269 2.88 7.75 -32.71
CA ALA A 269 4.26 7.49 -32.33
C ALA A 269 5.10 8.77 -32.25
N GLY A 270 4.85 9.59 -31.23
CA GLY A 270 5.72 10.69 -30.86
C GLY A 270 7.04 10.22 -30.25
N PRO A 271 8.05 11.11 -30.13
CA PRO A 271 9.29 10.79 -29.43
C PRO A 271 9.00 10.30 -28.01
N VAL A 272 9.80 9.35 -27.53
CA VAL A 272 9.61 8.81 -26.18
C VAL A 272 10.01 9.87 -25.16
N LEU A 273 9.01 10.61 -24.67
CA LEU A 273 9.20 11.70 -23.71
C LEU A 273 9.46 11.16 -22.29
N PRO A 274 10.25 11.87 -21.48
CA PRO A 274 10.27 11.65 -20.03
C PRO A 274 8.86 11.80 -19.47
N VAL A 275 8.50 10.91 -18.56
CA VAL A 275 7.17 10.90 -17.92
C VAL A 275 7.33 11.45 -16.51
N LEU A 276 6.55 12.47 -16.16
CA LEU A 276 6.52 13.03 -14.81
C LEU A 276 6.19 11.91 -13.81
N PRO A 277 7.00 11.70 -12.75
CA PRO A 277 6.75 10.65 -11.79
C PRO A 277 5.38 10.75 -11.12
N ASP A 278 4.79 9.61 -10.78
CA ASP A 278 3.46 9.57 -10.15
C ASP A 278 3.42 10.35 -8.82
N ALA A 279 4.51 10.25 -8.03
CA ALA A 279 4.67 10.96 -6.76
C ALA A 279 4.71 12.50 -6.90
N ALA A 280 5.14 13.00 -8.06
CA ALA A 280 5.13 14.42 -8.40
C ALA A 280 3.81 14.87 -9.05
N THR A 281 3.09 13.95 -9.68
CA THR A 281 1.86 14.26 -10.43
C THR A 281 0.73 14.66 -9.49
N TRP A 282 0.59 13.96 -8.36
CA TRP A 282 -0.54 14.10 -7.44
C TRP A 282 -0.15 14.83 -6.15
N VAL A 283 -1.14 15.44 -5.48
CA VAL A 283 -0.96 15.86 -4.08
C VAL A 283 -0.63 14.63 -3.24
N LEU A 284 0.37 14.77 -2.36
CA LEU A 284 0.81 13.71 -1.47
C LEU A 284 -0.38 13.23 -0.61
N PRO A 285 -0.60 11.91 -0.46
CA PRO A 285 -1.72 11.38 0.32
C PRO A 285 -1.81 11.95 1.74
N ASP A 286 -0.67 12.06 2.43
CA ASP A 286 -0.57 12.62 3.78
C ASP A 286 -1.05 14.08 3.84
N LEU A 287 -0.63 14.88 2.86
CA LEU A 287 -0.98 16.29 2.78
C LEU A 287 -2.47 16.49 2.42
N ASP A 288 -3.03 15.64 1.56
CA ASP A 288 -4.45 15.69 1.20
C ASP A 288 -5.34 15.28 2.39
N LEU A 289 -4.95 14.25 3.15
CA LEU A 289 -5.64 13.83 4.36
C LEU A 289 -5.61 14.91 5.46
N LEU A 290 -4.47 15.59 5.66
CA LEU A 290 -4.38 16.73 6.58
C LEU A 290 -5.23 17.92 6.13
N ARG A 291 -5.12 18.32 4.86
CA ARG A 291 -5.85 19.49 4.32
C ARG A 291 -7.37 19.33 4.37
N THR A 292 -7.85 18.08 4.31
CA THR A 292 -9.27 17.76 4.41
C THR A 292 -9.73 17.53 5.85
N GLY A 293 -8.83 17.56 6.84
CA GLY A 293 -9.15 17.27 8.23
C GLY A 293 -9.54 15.82 8.49
N ALA A 294 -9.27 14.91 7.53
CA ALA A 294 -9.65 13.50 7.65
C ALA A 294 -8.86 12.78 8.75
N ILE A 295 -7.64 13.25 9.04
CA ILE A 295 -6.80 12.82 10.17
C ILE A 295 -6.01 14.01 10.74
N GLY A 296 -5.60 13.92 12.00
CA GLY A 296 -4.58 14.78 12.60
C GLY A 296 -3.14 14.30 12.32
N ALA A 297 -2.16 15.13 12.69
CA ALA A 297 -0.74 14.82 12.54
C ALA A 297 -0.28 13.62 13.38
N ASP A 298 -1.00 13.32 14.46
CA ASP A 298 -0.80 12.18 15.37
C ASP A 298 -1.03 10.82 14.69
N ARG A 299 -1.84 10.79 13.62
CA ARG A 299 -2.12 9.59 12.83
C ARG A 299 -1.24 9.44 11.59
N LEU A 300 -0.28 10.34 11.40
CA LEU A 300 0.70 10.23 10.31
C LEU A 300 1.86 9.32 10.71
N HIS A 301 2.57 8.84 9.71
CA HIS A 301 3.87 8.21 9.93
C HIS A 301 4.82 9.23 10.62
N PRO A 302 5.58 8.86 11.67
CA PRO A 302 6.40 9.81 12.44
C PRO A 302 7.35 10.68 11.60
N LEU A 303 8.07 10.09 10.64
CA LEU A 303 8.92 10.84 9.70
C LEU A 303 8.15 11.84 8.82
N VAL A 304 6.89 11.55 8.48
CA VAL A 304 6.04 12.45 7.70
C VAL A 304 5.44 13.53 8.61
N ALA A 305 5.00 13.17 9.83
CA ALA A 305 4.52 14.11 10.83
C ALA A 305 5.59 15.17 11.14
N ALA A 306 6.83 14.75 11.41
CA ALA A 306 7.96 15.65 11.61
C ALA A 306 8.20 16.58 10.42
N ALA A 307 8.02 16.07 9.20
CA ALA A 307 8.22 16.84 7.97
C ALA A 307 7.05 17.77 7.63
N LEU A 308 5.80 17.49 7.99
CA LEU A 308 4.63 18.30 7.63
C LEU A 308 4.15 19.22 8.75
N ALA A 309 4.25 18.79 10.01
CA ALA A 309 3.76 19.51 11.20
C ALA A 309 4.91 19.67 12.22
N PRO A 310 5.85 20.61 11.98
CA PRO A 310 7.02 20.76 12.83
C PRO A 310 6.57 21.36 14.17
N GLY A 311 6.97 20.76 15.29
CA GLY A 311 6.50 21.16 16.62
C GLY A 311 5.26 20.42 17.12
N HIS A 312 4.69 19.51 16.32
CA HIS A 312 3.76 18.51 16.85
C HIS A 312 4.55 17.51 17.68
N ALA A 313 4.36 17.52 19.01
CA ALA A 313 4.88 16.48 19.86
C ALA A 313 4.12 15.17 19.55
N PRO A 314 4.81 14.04 19.38
CA PRO A 314 4.11 12.77 19.20
C PRO A 314 3.21 12.53 20.41
N ALA A 315 1.91 12.41 20.18
CA ALA A 315 1.03 11.83 21.18
C ALA A 315 1.55 10.42 21.49
N GLY A 316 1.64 10.08 22.78
CA GLY A 316 1.94 8.71 23.20
C GLY A 316 0.98 7.72 22.54
N PRO A 317 1.34 6.43 22.47
CA PRO A 317 0.53 5.43 21.77
C PRO A 317 -0.93 5.55 22.20
N ALA A 318 -1.80 5.83 21.22
CA ALA A 318 -3.23 5.85 21.46
C ALA A 318 -3.62 4.48 22.03
N PRO A 319 -4.38 4.42 23.13
CA PRO A 319 -4.90 3.15 23.62
C PRO A 319 -5.66 2.48 22.48
N LEU A 320 -5.39 1.19 22.25
CA LEU A 320 -6.22 0.37 21.37
C LEU A 320 -7.69 0.58 21.77
N GLN A 321 -8.44 1.31 20.95
CA GLN A 321 -9.88 1.45 21.11
C GLN A 321 -10.54 0.17 20.61
N ASP A 322 -10.52 -0.80 21.50
CA ASP A 322 -11.47 -1.87 21.75
C ASP A 322 -10.73 -2.76 22.73
N ARG A 323 -11.16 -2.82 23.99
CA ARG A 323 -10.59 -3.80 24.91
C ARG A 323 -11.13 -5.17 24.49
N PRO A 324 -10.33 -6.06 23.87
CA PRO A 324 -10.75 -7.43 23.66
C PRO A 324 -11.07 -8.09 25.01
N GLY A 325 -12.11 -8.91 25.05
CA GLY A 325 -12.48 -9.67 26.25
C GLY A 325 -13.55 -9.06 27.17
N GLN A 326 -14.17 -7.91 26.85
CA GLN A 326 -15.35 -7.49 27.61
C GLN A 326 -16.52 -8.47 27.40
N PRO A 327 -17.22 -8.88 28.47
CA PRO A 327 -18.37 -9.75 28.35
C PRO A 327 -19.46 -9.14 27.46
N ARG A 328 -19.95 -9.90 26.49
CA ARG A 328 -20.98 -9.45 25.55
C ARG A 328 -22.35 -9.94 26.02
N PRO A 329 -23.36 -9.07 26.10
CA PRO A 329 -24.70 -9.48 26.47
C PRO A 329 -25.36 -10.31 25.35
N VAL A 330 -26.12 -11.33 25.74
CA VAL A 330 -26.93 -12.19 24.86
C VAL A 330 -28.29 -12.40 25.52
N ASP A 331 -29.37 -12.19 24.79
CA ASP A 331 -30.71 -12.52 25.28
C ASP A 331 -30.94 -14.04 25.19
N CYS A 332 -31.01 -14.69 26.35
CA CYS A 332 -31.12 -16.15 26.49
C CYS A 332 -32.37 -16.50 27.31
N ARG A 333 -33.35 -17.15 26.67
CA ARG A 333 -34.61 -17.59 27.31
C ARG A 333 -35.32 -16.49 28.14
N GLY A 334 -35.28 -15.23 27.67
CA GLY A 334 -35.93 -14.10 28.33
C GLY A 334 -35.08 -13.34 29.37
N ALA A 335 -33.84 -13.77 29.62
CA ALA A 335 -32.88 -13.09 30.49
C ALA A 335 -31.66 -12.58 29.71
N ARG A 336 -31.00 -11.54 30.23
CA ARG A 336 -29.72 -11.06 29.67
C ARG A 336 -28.55 -11.82 30.27
N HIS A 337 -27.97 -12.72 29.49
CA HIS A 337 -26.76 -13.47 29.82
C HIS A 337 -25.53 -12.81 29.21
N ARG A 338 -24.34 -13.28 29.56
CA ARG A 338 -23.04 -12.77 29.14
C ARG A 338 -22.20 -13.90 28.57
N ILE A 339 -21.52 -13.63 27.46
CA ILE A 339 -20.45 -14.47 26.93
C ILE A 339 -19.12 -13.74 27.06
N GLY A 340 -18.06 -14.42 27.47
CA GLY A 340 -16.76 -13.81 27.71
C GLY A 340 -15.63 -14.83 27.72
N LEU A 341 -14.39 -14.35 27.74
CA LEU A 341 -13.22 -15.22 27.78
C LEU A 341 -12.97 -15.71 29.21
N VAL A 342 -12.84 -17.03 29.37
CA VAL A 342 -12.38 -17.69 30.60
C VAL A 342 -11.25 -18.62 30.18
N ASP A 343 -10.08 -18.48 30.80
CA ASP A 343 -8.87 -19.28 30.49
C ASP A 343 -8.58 -19.38 28.98
N GLY A 344 -8.71 -18.25 28.28
CA GLY A 344 -8.41 -18.17 26.85
C GLY A 344 -9.46 -18.77 25.91
N VAL A 345 -10.65 -19.13 26.42
CA VAL A 345 -11.75 -19.69 25.62
C VAL A 345 -13.03 -18.86 25.80
N LEU A 346 -13.74 -18.60 24.70
CA LEU A 346 -15.04 -17.92 24.73
C LEU A 346 -16.14 -18.84 25.30
N THR A 347 -16.69 -18.48 26.45
CA THR A 347 -17.64 -19.27 27.24
C THR A 347 -18.88 -18.46 27.62
N ALA A 348 -20.00 -19.14 27.86
CA ALA A 348 -21.20 -18.54 28.42
C ALA A 348 -21.07 -18.45 29.95
N LEU A 349 -20.93 -17.23 30.48
CA LEU A 349 -20.57 -16.96 31.87
C LEU A 349 -21.71 -17.22 32.86
N ASP A 350 -22.95 -17.17 32.38
CA ASP A 350 -24.16 -17.26 33.20
C ASP A 350 -24.82 -18.66 33.11
N HIS A 351 -24.07 -19.68 32.70
CA HIS A 351 -24.51 -21.07 32.65
C HIS A 351 -23.56 -21.99 33.42
N ASP A 352 -24.10 -22.98 34.12
CA ASP A 352 -23.30 -24.00 34.79
C ASP A 352 -22.63 -24.93 33.77
N PRO A 353 -21.38 -25.39 33.98
CA PRO A 353 -20.70 -26.30 33.05
C PRO A 353 -21.47 -27.60 32.74
N ALA A 354 -22.23 -28.15 33.68
CA ALA A 354 -23.07 -29.32 33.44
C ALA A 354 -24.28 -28.98 32.55
N GLU A 355 -24.80 -27.75 32.65
CA GLU A 355 -25.83 -27.25 31.75
C GLU A 355 -25.31 -27.12 30.33
N ILE A 356 -24.13 -26.51 30.17
CA ILE A 356 -23.47 -26.38 28.87
C ILE A 356 -23.24 -27.75 28.22
N ARG A 357 -22.66 -28.71 28.96
CA ARG A 357 -22.42 -30.07 28.44
C ARG A 357 -23.69 -30.77 27.97
N ARG A 358 -24.79 -30.64 28.73
CA ARG A 358 -26.09 -31.24 28.34
C ARG A 358 -26.61 -30.63 27.05
N GLU A 359 -26.53 -29.32 26.93
CA GLU A 359 -27.00 -28.57 25.76
C GLU A 359 -26.14 -28.90 24.52
N GLU A 360 -24.83 -29.05 24.68
CA GLU A 360 -23.93 -29.52 23.62
C GLU A 360 -24.29 -30.95 23.13
N LEU A 361 -24.65 -31.85 24.05
CA LEU A 361 -25.14 -33.19 23.68
C LEU A 361 -26.48 -33.13 22.93
N LEU A 362 -27.39 -32.25 23.33
CA LEU A 362 -28.65 -32.04 22.61
C LEU A 362 -28.41 -31.55 21.19
N VAL A 363 -27.47 -30.61 21.00
CA VAL A 363 -27.07 -30.13 19.68
C VAL A 363 -26.53 -31.25 18.80
N ALA A 364 -25.68 -32.13 19.35
CA ALA A 364 -25.16 -33.29 18.62
C ALA A 364 -26.29 -34.24 18.16
N LEU A 365 -27.40 -34.29 18.88
CA LEU A 365 -28.60 -35.07 18.58
C LEU A 365 -29.64 -34.29 17.75
N THR A 366 -29.23 -33.22 17.07
CA THR A 366 -30.05 -32.32 16.21
C THR A 366 -30.98 -31.34 16.96
N GLY A 367 -30.81 -31.19 18.27
CA GLY A 367 -31.49 -30.18 19.08
C GLY A 367 -31.03 -28.75 18.77
N THR A 368 -31.93 -27.77 18.96
CA THR A 368 -31.61 -26.35 18.82
C THR A 368 -30.78 -25.88 20.02
N PRO A 369 -29.56 -25.33 19.82
CA PRO A 369 -28.74 -24.87 20.94
C PRO A 369 -29.38 -23.68 21.66
N LEU A 370 -28.98 -23.48 22.92
CA LEU A 370 -29.21 -22.23 23.64
C LEU A 370 -28.73 -20.99 22.87
N PRO A 371 -29.41 -19.83 22.97
CA PRO A 371 -28.96 -18.58 22.37
C PRO A 371 -27.50 -18.20 22.72
N CYS A 372 -27.04 -18.48 23.95
CA CYS A 372 -25.65 -18.26 24.32
C CYS A 372 -24.67 -19.15 23.52
N LEU A 373 -24.99 -20.43 23.32
CA LEU A 373 -24.16 -21.34 22.52
C LEU A 373 -24.23 -21.01 21.03
N GLN A 374 -25.39 -20.56 20.54
CA GLN A 374 -25.54 -20.04 19.18
C GLN A 374 -24.68 -18.78 18.96
N ALA A 375 -24.66 -17.85 19.92
CA ALA A 375 -23.86 -16.64 19.84
C ALA A 375 -22.35 -16.96 19.84
N ILE A 376 -21.91 -17.94 20.63
CA ILE A 376 -20.53 -18.44 20.62
C ILE A 376 -20.20 -19.10 19.27
N ASP A 377 -21.09 -19.95 18.74
CA ASP A 377 -20.88 -20.59 17.44
C ASP A 377 -20.81 -19.56 16.30
N GLU A 378 -21.71 -18.57 16.29
CA GLU A 378 -21.68 -17.48 15.30
C GLU A 378 -20.40 -16.65 15.42
N ALA A 379 -19.91 -16.38 16.64
CA ALA A 379 -18.63 -15.70 16.84
C ALA A 379 -17.47 -16.46 16.18
N HIS A 380 -17.46 -17.80 16.27
CA HIS A 380 -16.43 -18.63 15.62
C HIS A 380 -16.56 -18.66 14.09
N ARG A 381 -17.78 -18.69 13.55
CA ARG A 381 -17.99 -18.83 12.10
C ARG A 381 -17.93 -17.51 11.36
N ARG A 382 -18.52 -16.45 11.92
CA ARG A 382 -18.72 -15.13 11.30
C ARG A 382 -18.63 -14.04 12.37
N PRO A 383 -17.44 -13.80 12.94
CA PRO A 383 -17.29 -12.76 13.95
C PRO A 383 -17.69 -11.39 13.39
N ALA A 384 -18.28 -10.54 14.23
CA ALA A 384 -18.63 -9.17 13.85
C ALA A 384 -17.42 -8.37 13.30
N GLY A 385 -16.20 -8.69 13.74
CA GLY A 385 -14.94 -8.13 13.25
C GLY A 385 -14.37 -8.75 11.96
N LEU A 386 -15.03 -9.71 11.32
CA LEU A 386 -14.49 -10.46 10.18
C LEU A 386 -14.04 -9.56 9.02
N ARG A 387 -14.77 -8.46 8.77
CA ARG A 387 -14.36 -7.48 7.76
C ARG A 387 -13.00 -6.87 8.09
N GLY A 388 -12.79 -6.42 9.33
CA GLY A 388 -11.52 -5.86 9.77
C GLY A 388 -10.37 -6.87 9.74
N VAL A 389 -10.66 -8.16 9.99
CA VAL A 389 -9.69 -9.26 9.83
C VAL A 389 -9.30 -9.42 8.36
N ARG A 390 -10.27 -9.44 7.44
CA ARG A 390 -10.02 -9.52 5.99
C ARG A 390 -9.15 -8.38 5.49
N GLU A 391 -9.49 -7.14 5.84
CA GLU A 391 -8.74 -5.95 5.41
C GLU A 391 -7.29 -6.03 5.91
N ARG A 392 -7.07 -6.41 7.18
CA ARG A 392 -5.71 -6.62 7.72
C ARG A 392 -4.94 -7.70 6.97
N LEU A 393 -5.55 -8.85 6.70
CA LEU A 393 -4.91 -9.93 5.94
C LEU A 393 -4.55 -9.51 4.50
N ASP A 394 -5.46 -8.80 3.82
CA ASP A 394 -5.24 -8.30 2.45
C ASP A 394 -4.15 -7.23 2.39
N HIS A 395 -3.99 -6.47 3.48
CA HIS A 395 -2.94 -5.48 3.66
C HIS A 395 -1.65 -6.01 4.31
N GLY A 396 -1.57 -7.30 4.61
CA GLY A 396 -0.38 -7.95 5.15
C GLY A 396 -0.17 -7.78 6.66
N ASP A 397 -1.13 -7.21 7.38
CA ASP A 397 -1.16 -7.12 8.84
C ASP A 397 -1.70 -8.43 9.46
N THR A 398 -0.95 -9.53 9.28
CA THR A 398 -1.36 -10.82 9.86
C THR A 398 -1.36 -10.78 11.38
N ALA A 399 -0.42 -10.07 12.00
CA ALA A 399 -0.33 -9.95 13.46
C ALA A 399 -1.57 -9.23 14.03
N GLY A 400 -1.97 -8.09 13.46
CA GLY A 400 -3.18 -7.40 13.87
C GLY A 400 -4.45 -8.19 13.56
N ALA A 401 -4.49 -8.94 12.45
CA ALA A 401 -5.62 -9.82 12.13
C ALA A 401 -5.80 -10.91 13.19
N LEU A 402 -4.70 -11.57 13.60
CA LEU A 402 -4.72 -12.59 14.65
C LEU A 402 -5.04 -11.99 16.02
N ALA A 403 -4.49 -10.83 16.37
CA ALA A 403 -4.82 -10.15 17.62
C ALA A 403 -6.31 -9.83 17.75
N VAL A 404 -6.98 -9.45 16.64
CA VAL A 404 -8.45 -9.27 16.62
C VAL A 404 -9.16 -10.61 16.84
N VAL A 405 -8.71 -11.70 16.20
CA VAL A 405 -9.33 -13.03 16.36
C VAL A 405 -9.16 -13.56 17.78
N GLU A 406 -7.93 -13.51 18.31
CA GLU A 406 -7.59 -13.91 19.69
C GLU A 406 -8.35 -13.06 20.70
N GLY A 407 -8.52 -11.76 20.44
CA GLY A 407 -9.31 -10.90 21.30
C GLY A 407 -10.81 -11.18 21.28
N LEU A 408 -11.32 -11.76 20.18
CA LEU A 408 -12.73 -12.08 20.00
C LEU A 408 -13.11 -13.48 20.49
N LEU A 409 -12.23 -14.47 20.31
CA LEU A 409 -12.48 -15.89 20.55
C LEU A 409 -11.62 -16.47 21.68
N GLY A 410 -10.52 -15.79 22.00
CA GLY A 410 -9.48 -16.27 22.90
C GLY A 410 -8.31 -16.92 22.14
N PRO A 411 -7.10 -16.93 22.73
CA PRO A 411 -5.90 -17.52 22.13
C PRO A 411 -6.00 -19.04 21.92
N ASP A 412 -6.78 -19.74 22.74
CA ASP A 412 -6.93 -21.20 22.70
C ASP A 412 -8.14 -21.66 21.88
N ALA A 413 -8.77 -20.75 21.13
CA ALA A 413 -9.95 -21.04 20.35
C ALA A 413 -9.65 -21.97 19.16
N LEU A 414 -10.35 -23.11 19.10
CA LEU A 414 -10.32 -24.00 17.95
C LEU A 414 -11.18 -23.44 16.81
N LEU A 415 -10.57 -23.18 15.66
CA LEU A 415 -11.25 -22.63 14.49
C LEU A 415 -12.30 -23.61 13.93
N ARG A 416 -13.57 -23.24 14.07
CA ARG A 416 -14.71 -23.97 13.51
C ARG A 416 -14.86 -23.68 12.02
N GLY A 417 -15.56 -24.57 11.31
CA GLY A 417 -15.90 -24.36 9.90
C GLY A 417 -16.79 -23.13 9.71
N GLY A 418 -16.39 -22.21 8.83
CA GLY A 418 -17.10 -20.96 8.60
C GLY A 418 -16.23 -19.92 7.90
N ALA A 419 -16.80 -18.73 7.69
CA ALA A 419 -16.16 -17.68 6.91
C ALA A 419 -14.81 -17.23 7.51
N LEU A 420 -14.66 -17.20 8.84
CA LEU A 420 -13.37 -16.87 9.47
C LEU A 420 -12.27 -17.87 9.07
N ARG A 421 -12.54 -19.17 9.20
CA ARG A 421 -11.59 -20.23 8.83
C ARG A 421 -11.25 -20.18 7.35
N ASP A 422 -12.25 -19.97 6.49
CA ASP A 422 -12.06 -19.87 5.04
C ASP A 422 -11.11 -18.71 4.67
N GLU A 423 -11.22 -17.56 5.35
CA GLU A 423 -10.33 -16.41 5.13
C GLU A 423 -8.90 -16.69 5.57
N LEU A 424 -8.71 -17.27 6.76
CA LEU A 424 -7.39 -17.63 7.27
C LEU A 424 -6.72 -18.69 6.39
N GLU A 425 -7.47 -19.69 5.94
CA GLU A 425 -6.98 -20.71 5.02
C GLU A 425 -6.63 -20.10 3.64
N SER A 426 -7.46 -19.19 3.14
CA SER A 426 -7.19 -18.45 1.90
C SER A 426 -5.90 -17.63 2.02
N ALA A 427 -5.69 -16.92 3.14
CA ALA A 427 -4.46 -16.18 3.40
C ALA A 427 -3.22 -17.12 3.48
N ALA A 428 -3.35 -18.27 4.14
CA ALA A 428 -2.28 -19.27 4.21
C ALA A 428 -1.93 -19.82 2.81
N ARG A 429 -2.94 -20.17 1.99
CA ARG A 429 -2.75 -20.60 0.60
C ARG A 429 -2.05 -19.53 -0.24
N ARG A 430 -2.42 -18.26 -0.10
CA ARG A 430 -1.72 -17.14 -0.79
C ARG A 430 -0.25 -17.07 -0.40
N ARG A 431 0.10 -17.23 0.89
CA ARG A 431 1.49 -17.28 1.35
C ARG A 431 2.29 -18.43 0.73
N ILE A 432 1.68 -19.61 0.59
CA ILE A 432 2.29 -20.75 -0.12
C ILE A 432 2.52 -20.39 -1.59
N SER A 433 1.52 -19.83 -2.29
CA SER A 433 1.67 -19.39 -3.68
C SER A 433 2.79 -18.37 -3.85
N TYR A 434 2.94 -17.44 -2.91
CA TYR A 434 4.05 -16.49 -2.90
C TYR A 434 5.41 -17.16 -2.67
N GLY A 435 5.49 -18.13 -1.75
CA GLY A 435 6.70 -18.93 -1.54
C GLY A 435 7.13 -19.68 -2.81
N LEU A 436 6.17 -20.33 -3.48
CA LEU A 436 6.41 -21.00 -4.77
C LEU A 436 6.85 -20.02 -5.86
N PHE A 437 6.24 -18.83 -5.93
CA PHE A 437 6.64 -17.76 -6.82
C PHE A 437 8.10 -17.34 -6.59
N ARG A 438 8.49 -17.09 -5.34
CA ARG A 438 9.86 -16.70 -4.98
C ARG A 438 10.89 -17.78 -5.27
N ALA A 439 10.52 -19.04 -5.07
CA ALA A 439 11.38 -20.18 -5.37
C ALA A 439 11.47 -20.50 -6.87
N GLY A 440 10.66 -19.84 -7.72
CA GLY A 440 10.60 -20.13 -9.16
C GLY A 440 9.94 -21.47 -9.50
N LEU A 441 9.19 -22.06 -8.57
CA LEU A 441 8.64 -23.42 -8.65
C LEU A 441 7.23 -23.50 -9.26
N VAL A 442 6.73 -22.41 -9.86
CA VAL A 442 5.39 -22.40 -10.47
C VAL A 442 5.47 -22.89 -11.92
N GLU A 443 4.74 -23.97 -12.23
CA GLU A 443 4.79 -24.63 -13.53
C GLU A 443 3.99 -23.91 -14.63
N HIS A 444 2.89 -23.23 -14.31
CA HIS A 444 2.04 -22.57 -15.31
C HIS A 444 1.38 -21.31 -14.74
N SER A 445 1.58 -20.16 -15.42
CA SER A 445 0.77 -18.97 -15.16
C SER A 445 -0.67 -19.21 -15.61
N PRO A 446 -1.70 -19.02 -14.77
CA PRO A 446 -3.01 -18.71 -15.29
C PRO A 446 -2.90 -17.37 -16.04
N SER A 447 -3.14 -17.41 -17.35
CA SER A 447 -3.23 -16.22 -18.20
C SER A 447 -4.06 -15.12 -17.51
N PRO A 448 -3.68 -13.83 -17.59
CA PRO A 448 -4.34 -12.74 -16.87
C PRO A 448 -5.80 -12.45 -17.28
N TYR A 449 -6.41 -13.28 -18.12
CA TYR A 449 -7.81 -13.17 -18.54
C TYR A 449 -8.56 -14.48 -18.32
N ARG A 450 -9.10 -14.67 -17.12
CA ARG A 450 -10.38 -15.36 -16.88
C ARG A 450 -10.84 -15.06 -15.45
N ARG A 451 -11.53 -13.93 -15.27
CA ARG A 451 -12.55 -13.84 -14.21
C ARG A 451 -13.56 -14.95 -14.52
N ARG A 452 -13.54 -16.05 -13.76
CA ARG A 452 -14.71 -16.95 -13.72
C ARG A 452 -15.88 -16.13 -13.15
N PRO A 453 -17.02 -16.03 -13.84
CA PRO A 453 -18.23 -15.47 -13.25
C PRO A 453 -18.58 -16.30 -12.02
N ARG A 454 -18.81 -15.65 -10.88
CA ARG A 454 -19.48 -16.30 -9.75
C ARG A 454 -20.87 -16.71 -10.22
N ASP A 455 -21.18 -17.99 -10.09
CA ASP A 455 -22.51 -18.55 -10.28
C ASP A 455 -23.54 -17.72 -9.51
N ARG A 456 -24.38 -17.02 -10.27
CA ARG A 456 -25.69 -16.62 -9.77
C ARG A 456 -26.52 -17.90 -9.74
N ARG A 457 -26.80 -18.40 -8.54
CA ARG A 457 -27.90 -19.33 -8.30
C ARG A 457 -29.17 -18.70 -8.86
N SER A 458 -29.61 -19.19 -10.01
CA SER A 458 -30.95 -18.97 -10.52
C SER A 458 -31.90 -19.75 -9.61
N GLY A 459 -32.59 -19.01 -8.74
CA GLY A 459 -33.78 -19.51 -8.07
C GLY A 459 -34.85 -19.81 -9.12
N ALA A 460 -35.42 -21.00 -9.02
CA ALA A 460 -36.54 -21.45 -9.81
C ALA A 460 -37.77 -20.57 -9.56
N LEU A 461 -38.43 -20.17 -10.65
CA LEU A 461 -39.89 -19.97 -10.69
C LEU A 461 -40.37 -20.54 -12.02
N GLY A 462 -40.77 -21.81 -11.98
CA GLY A 462 -41.68 -22.38 -12.96
C GLY A 462 -43.09 -22.28 -12.39
N ALA A 463 -44.02 -21.79 -13.21
CA ALA A 463 -45.45 -22.16 -13.27
C ALA A 463 -46.18 -21.10 -14.14
N THR A 464 -46.37 -21.38 -15.43
CA THR A 464 -47.66 -21.79 -16.05
C THR A 464 -48.67 -20.67 -16.22
N ALA A 465 -49.01 -20.34 -17.46
CA ALA A 465 -50.24 -20.80 -18.14
C ALA A 465 -50.75 -19.77 -19.16
N ARG A 466 -50.92 -20.28 -20.38
CA ARG A 466 -51.71 -19.79 -21.54
C ARG A 466 -51.15 -18.63 -22.35
#